data_AF-X1EPD1-F1
#
_entry.id   AF-X1EPD1-F1
#
_cell.length_a   1.000
_cell.length_b   1.000
_cell.length_c   1.000
_cell.angle_alpha   90.00
_cell.angle_beta   90.00
_cell.angle_gamma   90.00
#
_symmetry.space_group_name_H-M   'P 1'
#
loop_
_entity.id
_entity.type
_entity.pdbx_description
1 polymer ?
#
loop_
_entity_poly.entity_id
_entity_poly.type
_entity_poly.pdbx_seq_one_letter_code
_entity_poly.pdbx_strand_id
1 'polypeptide(L)' 'THALKVDFWDIHEMANKIVAVLRHPPLRKTLREHGAFEVRKFSWADAGKACLDVYEEAMKS' A
#
# COMPACT_ATOMS: atom_id res chain seq x y z
N THR A 1 -4.18 -4.93 2.39
CA THR A 1 -4.26 -6.40 2.50
C THR A 1 -4.31 -7.11 1.15
N HIS A 2 -4.21 -6.40 0.02
CA HIS A 2 -4.22 -7.00 -1.33
C HIS A 2 -2.92 -6.71 -2.10
N ALA A 3 -1.78 -7.11 -1.53
CA ALA A 3 -0.46 -6.92 -2.13
C ALA A 3 0.34 -8.23 -2.11
N LEU A 4 1.13 -8.45 -3.16
CA LEU A 4 2.12 -9.53 -3.22
C LEU A 4 3.36 -9.09 -2.44
N LYS A 5 3.44 -9.49 -1.18
CA LYS A 5 4.63 -9.25 -0.34
C LYS A 5 5.70 -10.29 -0.64
N VAL A 6 6.96 -9.89 -0.67
CA VAL A 6 8.13 -10.78 -0.84
C VAL A 6 9.18 -10.39 0.16
N ASP A 7 10.04 -11.35 0.52
CA ASP A 7 11.29 -11.00 1.20
C ASP A 7 12.16 -10.16 0.26
N PHE A 8 12.80 -9.11 0.80
CA PHE A 8 13.60 -8.19 -0.02
C PHE A 8 14.83 -8.87 -0.63
N TRP A 9 15.40 -9.88 0.05
CA TRP A 9 16.60 -10.57 -0.40
C TRP A 9 16.29 -11.74 -1.35
N ASP A 10 15.03 -12.20 -1.42
CA ASP A 10 14.61 -13.22 -2.38
C ASP A 10 14.19 -12.61 -3.73
N ILE A 11 15.20 -12.36 -4.55
CA ILE A 11 15.02 -11.82 -5.91
C ILE A 11 14.26 -12.78 -6.83
N HIS A 12 14.33 -14.09 -6.59
CA HIS A 12 13.67 -15.10 -7.42
C HIS A 12 12.17 -15.12 -7.13
N GLU A 13 11.78 -15.06 -5.85
CA GLU A 13 10.39 -14.94 -5.45
C GLU A 13 9.77 -13.65 -6.02
N MET A 14 10.48 -12.52 -5.93
CA MET A 14 10.03 -11.25 -6.51
C MET A 14 9.78 -11.35 -8.03
N ALA A 15 10.74 -11.90 -8.77
CA ALA A 15 10.61 -12.07 -10.22
C ALA A 15 9.41 -12.97 -10.58
N ASN A 16 9.25 -14.10 -9.88
CA ASN A 16 8.14 -15.02 -10.11
C ASN A 16 6.78 -14.38 -9.86
N LYS A 17 6.64 -13.57 -8.80
CA LYS A 17 5.39 -12.86 -8.51
C LYS A 17 5.07 -11.78 -9.55
N ILE A 18 6.07 -11.06 -10.06
CA ILE A 18 5.89 -10.11 -11.17
C ILE A 18 5.37 -10.85 -12.42
N VAL A 19 6.03 -11.95 -12.80
CA VAL A 19 5.65 -12.75 -13.97
C VAL A 19 4.24 -13.33 -13.83
N ALA A 20 3.86 -13.80 -12.65
CA ALA A 20 2.51 -14.29 -12.36
C ALA A 20 1.45 -13.21 -12.61
N VAL A 21 1.67 -11.98 -12.15
CA VAL A 21 0.73 -10.86 -12.40
C VAL A 21 0.59 -10.56 -13.89
N LEU A 22 1.68 -10.63 -14.66
CA LEU A 22 1.64 -10.39 -16.10
C LEU A 22 0.91 -11.50 -16.86
N ARG A 23 1.06 -12.75 -16.44
CA ARG A 23 0.49 -13.94 -17.10
C ARG A 23 -0.96 -14.26 -16.71
N HIS A 24 -1.45 -13.73 -15.59
CA HIS A 24 -2.79 -14.04 -15.08
C HIS A 24 -3.70 -12.79 -15.05
N PRO A 25 -4.50 -12.54 -16.12
CA PRO A 25 -5.38 -11.38 -16.20
C PRO A 25 -6.35 -11.17 -15.02
N PRO A 26 -6.96 -12.22 -14.43
CA PRO A 26 -7.80 -12.06 -13.25
C PRO A 26 -7.03 -11.55 -12.02
N LEU A 27 -5.84 -12.09 -11.76
CA LEU A 27 -4.99 -11.66 -10.65
C LEU A 27 -4.62 -10.17 -10.78
N ARG A 28 -4.22 -9.74 -11.99
CA ARG A 28 -3.96 -8.33 -12.29
C ARG A 28 -5.19 -7.45 -12.04
N LYS A 29 -6.38 -7.88 -12.47
CA LYS A 29 -7.62 -7.12 -12.29
C LYS A 29 -7.92 -6.91 -10.80
N THR A 30 -7.90 -7.99 -10.02
CA THR A 30 -8.16 -7.96 -8.58
C THR A 30 -7.16 -7.07 -7.85
N LEU A 31 -5.85 -7.23 -8.09
CA LEU A 31 -4.82 -6.40 -7.45
C LEU A 31 -5.01 -4.90 -7.76
N ARG A 32 -5.35 -4.57 -9.01
CA ARG A 32 -5.59 -3.17 -9.41
C ARG A 32 -6.82 -2.58 -8.74
N GLU A 33 -7.93 -3.29 -8.75
CA GLU A 33 -9.21 -2.82 -8.18
C GLU A 33 -9.12 -2.63 -6.67
N HIS A 34 -8.57 -3.62 -5.97
CA HIS A 34 -8.41 -3.54 -4.52
C HIS A 34 -7.35 -2.53 -4.12
N GLY A 35 -6.24 -2.41 -4.87
CA GLY A 35 -5.22 -1.38 -4.62
C GLY A 35 -5.78 0.03 -4.76
N ALA A 36 -6.58 0.29 -5.79
CA ALA A 36 -7.23 1.59 -5.97
C ALA A 36 -8.23 1.91 -4.84
N PHE A 37 -8.97 0.90 -4.36
CA PHE A 37 -9.88 1.07 -3.23
C PHE A 37 -9.15 1.33 -1.91
N GLU A 38 -8.01 0.67 -1.67
CA GLU A 38 -7.19 0.88 -0.48
C GLU A 38 -6.61 2.30 -0.43
N VAL A 39 -6.05 2.80 -1.54
CA VAL A 39 -5.46 4.16 -1.59
C VAL A 39 -6.52 5.24 -1.31
N ARG A 40 -7.76 5.05 -1.76
CA ARG A 40 -8.86 6.01 -1.50
C ARG A 40 -9.23 6.16 -0.02
N LYS A 41 -8.80 5.24 0.84
CA LYS A 41 -8.99 5.34 2.30
C LYS A 41 -7.99 6.27 2.97
N PHE A 42 -6.95 6.68 2.25
CA PHE A 42 -5.91 7.56 2.76
C PHE A 42 -6.03 8.93 2.10
N SER A 43 -5.86 9.98 2.91
CA SER A 43 -5.90 11.38 2.49
C SER A 43 -4.71 12.12 3.07
N TRP A 44 -4.04 12.92 2.24
CA TRP A 44 -2.98 13.81 2.70
C TRP A 44 -3.50 14.85 3.70
N ALA A 45 -4.76 15.28 3.57
CA ALA A 45 -5.36 16.21 4.52
C ALA A 45 -5.53 15.57 5.90
N ASP A 46 -5.98 14.31 5.95
CA ASP A 46 -6.16 13.58 7.20
C ASP A 46 -4.80 13.31 7.88
N ALA A 47 -3.79 12.93 7.09
CA ALA A 47 -2.42 12.77 7.58
C ALA A 47 -1.84 14.08 8.13
N GLY A 48 -2.03 15.19 7.40
CA GLY A 48 -1.58 16.51 7.85
C GLY A 48 -2.27 16.96 9.14
N LYS A 49 -3.57 16.72 9.26
CA LYS A 49 -4.32 16.98 10.50
C LYS A 49 -3.79 16.15 11.67
N ALA A 50 -3.58 14.84 11.47
CA ALA A 50 -3.03 13.98 12.50
C ALA A 50 -1.64 14.44 12.96
N CYS A 51 -0.78 14.92 12.05
CA CYS A 51 0.50 15.52 12.42
C CYS A 51 0.34 16.78 13.28
N LEU A 52 -0.57 17.68 12.90
CA LEU A 52 -0.84 18.89 13.67
C LEU A 52 -1.34 18.57 15.08
N ASP A 53 -2.29 17.62 15.20
CA ASP A 53 -2.86 17.21 16.48
C ASP A 53 -1.77 16.76 17.47
N VAL A 54 -0.77 15.99 16.99
CA VAL A 54 0.39 15.56 17.79
C VAL A 54 1.28 16.74 18.22
N TYR A 55 1.53 17.69 17.32
CA TYR A 55 2.29 18.89 17.67
C TYR A 55 1.57 19.75 18.72
N GLU A 56 0.24 19.90 18.58
CA GLU A 56 -0.56 20.64 19.54
C GLU A 56 -0.59 19.99 20.92
N GLU A 57 -0.68 18.65 20.98
CA GLU A 57 -0.61 17.90 22.24
C GLU A 57 0.75 18.08 22.93
N ALA A 58 1.84 17.98 22.17
CA ALA A 58 3.18 18.15 22.69
C ALA A 58 3.46 19.57 23.21
N MET A 59 2.84 20.61 22.62
CA MET A 59 2.99 22.00 23.07
C MET A 59 2.08 22.40 24.23
N LYS A 60 1.00 21.63 24.49
CA LYS A 60 0.11 21.84 25.65
C LYS A 60 0.64 21.16 26.93
N SER A 61 1.71 20.36 26.80
CA SER A 61 2.45 19.69 27.86
C SER A 61 3.53 20.59 28.46
#